data_AF-A0A665TCV4-F1
#
_entry.id   AF-A0A665TCV4-F1
#
_cell.length_a   1.000
_cell.length_b   1.000
_cell.length_c   1.000
_cell.angle_alpha   90.00
_cell.angle_beta   90.00
_cell.angle_gamma   90.00
#
_symmetry.space_group_name_H-M   'P 1'
#
loop_
_entity.id
_entity.type
_entity.pdbx_description
1 polymer ?
#
loop_
_entity_poly.entity_id
_entity_poly.type
_entity_poly.pdbx_seq_one_letter_code
_entity_poly.pdbx_strand_id
1 'polypeptide(L)'
;LNGSRDSSTMVGTGPGGCCSELARCTILDYHGNIIYDSYIQPCHPVTDYRTRWSGIRRHHLHNATPFVEAKEEIVSILEGKVVVGHSVHNDFEVLDIIHPCHMVRDTSMMRLLSRLAGFPRERCPSLKMLASKLLNRRIQVRALGHCSVEDAQAALDLYKLVEGEWEQELQNKLSDHHSLYKPSYISSNHYMQDEYWPDDVVAGSP
;
A
#
# COMPACT_ATOMS: atom_id res chain seq x y z
N LEU A 1 -1.24 1.02 -16.49
CA LEU A 1 -1.20 1.20 -15.02
C LEU A 1 0.27 1.13 -14.60
N ASN A 2 0.87 2.25 -14.19
CA ASN A 2 2.25 2.27 -13.70
C ASN A 2 2.23 1.96 -12.19
N GLY A 3 2.02 0.69 -11.85
CA GLY A 3 2.06 0.22 -10.48
C GLY A 3 3.49 -0.08 -10.03
N SER A 4 3.80 0.25 -8.78
CA SER A 4 5.03 -0.12 -8.08
C SER A 4 4.69 -1.06 -6.92
N ARG A 5 5.49 -2.10 -6.71
CA ARG A 5 5.24 -3.14 -5.72
C ARG A 5 6.31 -3.10 -4.64
N ASP A 6 5.95 -2.95 -3.37
CA ASP A 6 6.90 -2.95 -2.25
C ASP A 6 6.93 -4.34 -1.54
N SER A 7 8.12 -4.77 -1.14
CA SER A 7 8.34 -5.68 -0.02
C SER A 7 9.50 -5.18 0.84
N SER A 8 9.20 -4.78 2.08
CA SER A 8 10.19 -4.37 3.05
C SER A 8 10.59 -5.49 4.00
N THR A 9 11.88 -5.55 4.30
CA THR A 9 12.48 -6.44 5.29
C THR A 9 12.95 -5.62 6.48
N MET A 10 12.55 -6.02 7.68
CA MET A 10 12.78 -5.26 8.90
C MET A 10 13.69 -5.99 9.89
N VAL A 11 14.40 -5.21 10.70
CA VAL A 11 15.20 -5.65 11.85
C VAL A 11 14.68 -5.01 13.14
N GLY A 12 15.06 -5.57 14.27
CA GLY A 12 14.77 -5.06 15.61
C GLY A 12 15.82 -4.06 16.09
N THR A 13 15.38 -2.90 16.54
CA THR A 13 16.18 -1.89 17.25
C THR A 13 15.61 -1.64 18.66
N GLY A 14 16.36 -0.92 19.49
CA GLY A 14 15.99 -0.66 20.88
C GLY A 14 16.13 -1.89 21.80
N PRO A 15 15.78 -1.76 23.10
CA PRO A 15 15.91 -2.85 24.07
C PRO A 15 15.14 -4.10 23.63
N GLY A 16 15.84 -5.22 23.45
CA GLY A 16 15.23 -6.49 23.04
C GLY A 16 14.68 -6.52 21.61
N GLY A 17 15.00 -5.54 20.76
CA GLY A 17 14.54 -5.49 19.37
C GLY A 17 13.04 -5.16 19.23
N CYS A 18 12.50 -4.41 20.19
CA CYS A 18 11.08 -4.08 20.27
C CYS A 18 10.60 -3.13 19.17
N CYS A 19 11.48 -2.30 18.62
CA CYS A 19 11.17 -1.40 17.51
C CYS A 19 11.53 -2.07 16.17
N SER A 20 10.67 -1.95 15.16
CA SER A 20 10.97 -2.45 13.80
C SER A 20 11.52 -1.31 12.96
N GLU A 21 12.68 -1.51 12.33
CA GLU A 21 13.26 -0.57 11.36
C GLU A 21 13.59 -1.26 10.04
N LEU A 22 13.49 -0.50 8.95
CA LEU A 22 13.74 -0.97 7.60
C LEU A 22 15.22 -1.34 7.39
N ALA A 23 15.47 -2.52 6.83
CA ALA A 23 16.82 -3.05 6.58
C ALA A 23 17.06 -3.50 5.13
N ARG A 24 15.98 -3.69 4.36
CA ARG A 24 16.03 -3.86 2.90
C ARG A 24 14.66 -3.52 2.32
N CYS A 25 14.61 -2.88 1.18
CA CYS A 25 13.38 -2.68 0.43
C CYS A 25 13.59 -3.16 -1.01
N THR A 26 12.62 -3.89 -1.54
CA THR A 26 12.57 -4.28 -2.94
C THR A 26 11.31 -3.69 -3.56
N ILE A 27 11.49 -2.98 -4.68
CA ILE A 27 10.41 -2.47 -5.51
C ILE A 27 10.47 -3.08 -6.90
N LEU A 28 9.33 -3.61 -7.36
CA LEU A 28 9.14 -4.12 -8.73
C LEU A 28 8.21 -3.20 -9.53
N ASP A 29 8.42 -3.14 -10.84
CA ASP A 29 7.42 -2.62 -11.77
C ASP A 29 6.28 -3.63 -12.01
N TYR A 30 5.27 -3.22 -12.78
CA TYR A 30 4.14 -4.08 -13.11
C TYR A 30 4.53 -5.34 -13.91
N HIS A 31 5.66 -5.32 -14.64
CA HIS A 31 6.15 -6.48 -15.40
C HIS A 31 6.96 -7.45 -14.53
N GLY A 32 7.27 -7.09 -13.28
CA GLY A 32 8.09 -7.86 -12.37
C GLY A 32 9.59 -7.55 -12.48
N ASN A 33 9.97 -6.49 -13.20
CA ASN A 33 11.35 -6.04 -13.22
C ASN A 33 11.69 -5.31 -11.92
N ILE A 34 12.88 -5.56 -11.39
CA ILE A 34 13.38 -4.87 -10.19
C ILE A 34 13.71 -3.42 -10.57
N ILE A 35 13.05 -2.46 -9.92
CA ILE A 35 13.33 -1.02 -10.07
C ILE A 35 14.08 -0.46 -8.87
N TYR A 36 14.01 -1.14 -7.72
CA TYR A 36 14.77 -0.83 -6.52
C TYR A 36 15.02 -2.11 -5.73
N ASP A 37 16.24 -2.35 -5.26
CA ASP A 37 16.55 -3.42 -4.32
C ASP A 37 17.82 -3.05 -3.57
N SER A 38 17.67 -2.49 -2.36
CA SER A 38 18.80 -2.03 -1.57
C SER A 38 18.71 -2.48 -0.13
N TYR A 39 19.87 -2.80 0.45
CA TYR A 39 20.03 -2.91 1.90
C TYR A 39 20.09 -1.51 2.49
N ILE A 40 19.39 -1.33 3.60
CA ILE A 40 19.16 -0.02 4.21
C ILE A 40 19.74 -0.06 5.62
N GLN A 41 20.55 0.95 5.95
CA GLN A 41 21.15 1.11 7.27
C GLN A 41 20.10 1.76 8.19
N PRO A 42 19.61 1.06 9.23
CA PRO A 42 18.66 1.62 10.18
C PRO A 42 19.24 2.83 10.92
N CYS A 43 18.35 3.72 11.38
CA CYS A 43 18.71 4.92 12.13
C CYS A 43 19.26 4.58 13.52
N HIS A 44 18.76 3.50 14.13
CA HIS A 44 19.21 3.05 15.44
C HIS A 44 20.05 1.75 15.37
N PRO A 45 20.90 1.49 16.38
CA PRO A 45 21.65 0.25 16.45
C PRO A 45 20.74 -0.99 16.44
N VAL A 46 21.05 -1.92 15.54
CA VAL A 46 20.34 -3.21 15.43
C VAL A 46 20.69 -4.09 16.63
N THR A 47 19.65 -4.47 17.39
CA THR A 47 19.75 -5.36 18.56
C THR A 47 19.22 -6.77 18.27
N ASP A 48 18.33 -6.92 17.29
CA ASP A 48 17.88 -8.21 16.77
C ASP A 48 17.77 -8.17 15.24
N TYR A 49 18.55 -8.97 14.53
CA TYR A 49 18.48 -9.03 13.07
C TYR A 49 17.25 -9.74 12.55
N ARG A 50 16.54 -10.51 13.38
CA ARG A 50 15.39 -11.33 12.98
C ARG A 50 15.74 -12.28 11.81
N THR A 51 17.00 -12.73 11.71
CA THR A 51 17.58 -13.38 10.53
C THR A 51 16.78 -14.58 10.03
N ARG A 52 16.11 -15.32 10.93
CA ARG A 52 15.26 -16.48 10.54
C ARG A 52 14.10 -16.10 9.62
N TRP A 53 13.66 -14.84 9.66
CA TRP A 53 12.61 -14.30 8.80
C TRP A 53 13.16 -13.27 7.82
N SER A 54 14.00 -12.35 8.28
CA SER A 54 14.50 -11.23 7.48
C SER A 54 15.61 -11.64 6.50
N GLY A 55 16.37 -12.69 6.81
CA GLY A 55 17.61 -13.03 6.12
C GLY A 55 18.73 -12.00 6.29
N ILE A 56 18.51 -10.91 7.05
CA ILE A 56 19.51 -9.87 7.28
C ILE A 56 20.59 -10.37 8.24
N ARG A 57 21.85 -10.02 7.94
CA ARG A 57 23.05 -10.31 8.72
C ARG A 57 23.85 -9.03 8.82
N ARG A 58 24.71 -8.93 9.85
CA ARG A 58 25.55 -7.73 10.09
C ARG A 58 26.29 -7.23 8.85
N HIS A 59 26.86 -8.13 8.04
CA HIS A 59 27.62 -7.74 6.85
C HIS A 59 26.77 -7.10 5.76
N HIS A 60 25.46 -7.39 5.69
CA HIS A 60 24.56 -6.73 4.74
C HIS A 60 24.42 -5.23 5.03
N LEU A 61 24.63 -4.82 6.29
CA LEU A 61 24.44 -3.43 6.73
C LEU A 61 25.73 -2.61 6.74
N HIS A 62 26.90 -3.22 6.53
CA HIS A 62 28.20 -2.55 6.72
C HIS A 62 28.40 -1.32 5.81
N ASN A 63 27.85 -1.35 4.59
CA ASN A 63 27.86 -0.26 3.61
C ASN A 63 26.46 -0.07 2.99
N ALA A 64 25.42 -0.31 3.78
CA ALA A 64 24.03 -0.15 3.32
C ALA A 64 23.68 1.33 3.13
N THR A 65 22.72 1.61 2.25
CA THR A 65 22.23 2.99 2.02
C THR A 65 21.64 3.54 3.31
N PRO A 66 22.04 4.75 3.77
CA PRO A 66 21.44 5.39 4.93
C PRO A 66 19.92 5.50 4.79
N PHE A 67 19.18 5.26 5.88
CA PHE A 67 17.70 5.27 5.85
C PHE A 67 17.10 6.54 5.22
N VAL A 68 17.66 7.72 5.50
CA VAL A 68 17.16 9.00 4.98
C VAL A 68 17.25 9.04 3.45
N GLU A 69 18.40 8.66 2.89
CA GLU A 69 18.63 8.60 1.44
C GLU A 69 17.72 7.55 0.79
N ALA A 70 17.68 6.34 1.35
CA ALA A 70 16.80 5.28 0.85
C ALA A 70 15.31 5.68 0.89
N LYS A 71 14.87 6.39 1.94
CA LYS A 71 13.50 6.89 2.07
C LYS A 71 13.17 7.88 0.96
N GLU A 72 14.07 8.82 0.66
CA GLU A 72 13.88 9.79 -0.43
C GLU A 72 13.75 9.09 -1.79
N GLU A 73 14.62 8.12 -2.07
CA GLU A 73 14.58 7.32 -3.30
C GLU A 73 13.25 6.54 -3.41
N ILE A 74 12.87 5.83 -2.35
CA ILE A 74 11.63 5.05 -2.30
C ILE A 74 10.42 5.96 -2.51
N VAL A 75 10.32 7.09 -1.79
CA VAL A 75 9.20 8.02 -1.92
C VAL A 75 9.09 8.56 -3.34
N SER A 76 10.21 8.94 -3.95
CA SER A 76 10.24 9.41 -5.34
C SER A 76 9.74 8.33 -6.32
N ILE A 77 10.09 7.07 -6.09
CA ILE A 77 9.60 5.95 -6.90
C ILE A 77 8.10 5.75 -6.72
N LEU A 78 7.58 5.82 -5.49
CA LEU A 78 6.16 5.57 -5.19
C LEU A 78 5.24 6.74 -5.58
N GLU A 79 5.79 7.94 -5.76
CA GLU A 79 5.00 9.14 -6.05
C GLU A 79 4.14 8.98 -7.32
N GLY A 80 2.84 9.25 -7.16
CA GLY A 80 1.85 9.14 -8.24
C GLY A 80 1.64 7.71 -8.76
N LYS A 81 2.13 6.67 -8.05
CA LYS A 81 2.01 5.27 -8.48
C LYS A 81 1.05 4.49 -7.61
N VAL A 82 0.38 3.53 -8.25
CA VAL A 82 -0.39 2.52 -7.55
C VAL A 82 0.56 1.60 -6.78
N VAL A 83 0.41 1.50 -5.46
CA VAL A 83 1.24 0.61 -4.65
C VAL A 83 0.52 -0.69 -4.39
N VAL A 84 1.06 -1.78 -4.93
CA VAL A 84 0.56 -3.13 -4.66
C VAL A 84 1.40 -3.70 -3.52
N GLY A 85 0.76 -4.24 -2.48
CA GLY A 85 1.44 -4.67 -1.25
C GLY A 85 0.81 -5.93 -0.60
N HIS A 86 1.43 -6.48 0.44
CA HIS A 86 0.82 -7.51 1.29
C HIS A 86 1.12 -7.11 2.72
N SER A 87 0.11 -6.62 3.42
CA SER A 87 0.24 -5.91 4.69
C SER A 87 1.07 -4.63 4.57
N VAL A 88 0.81 -3.83 3.52
CA VAL A 88 1.61 -2.65 3.09
C VAL A 88 1.69 -1.56 4.16
N HIS A 89 0.71 -1.54 5.05
CA HIS A 89 0.67 -0.60 6.17
C HIS A 89 1.93 -0.70 7.03
N ASN A 90 2.50 -1.89 7.18
CA ASN A 90 3.75 -2.06 7.95
C ASN A 90 4.93 -1.38 7.23
N ASP A 91 4.99 -1.50 5.90
CA ASP A 91 6.02 -0.86 5.08
C ASP A 91 5.89 0.69 5.16
N PHE A 92 4.66 1.22 5.05
CA PHE A 92 4.42 2.66 5.17
C PHE A 92 4.69 3.21 6.58
N GLU A 93 4.40 2.43 7.62
CA GLU A 93 4.69 2.80 9.00
C GLU A 93 6.20 2.94 9.24
N VAL A 94 7.01 1.97 8.80
CA VAL A 94 8.48 2.05 8.98
C VAL A 94 9.13 3.10 8.09
N LEU A 95 8.55 3.38 6.92
CA LEU A 95 8.97 4.47 6.05
C LEU A 95 8.51 5.84 6.57
N ASP A 96 7.54 5.89 7.49
CA ASP A 96 6.88 7.11 7.95
C ASP A 96 6.36 7.94 6.76
N ILE A 97 5.50 7.32 5.95
CA ILE A 97 4.86 7.93 4.78
C ILE A 97 3.36 7.68 4.76
N ILE A 98 2.61 8.60 4.15
CA ILE A 98 1.18 8.46 3.91
C ILE A 98 0.98 8.35 2.40
N HIS A 99 0.53 7.18 1.95
CA HIS A 99 0.17 6.96 0.55
C HIS A 99 -1.37 7.04 0.37
N PRO A 100 -1.90 7.67 -0.69
CA PRO A 100 -3.34 7.79 -0.88
C PRO A 100 -4.04 6.43 -0.87
N CYS A 101 -5.06 6.26 -0.03
CA CYS A 101 -5.69 4.96 0.19
C CYS A 101 -6.27 4.33 -1.08
N HIS A 102 -6.81 5.15 -1.99
CA HIS A 102 -7.32 4.70 -3.29
C HIS A 102 -6.22 4.26 -4.27
N MET A 103 -4.95 4.53 -3.94
CA MET A 103 -3.78 4.10 -4.69
C MET A 103 -3.13 2.83 -4.12
N VAL A 104 -3.57 2.35 -2.95
CA VAL A 104 -3.02 1.14 -2.30
C VAL A 104 -3.84 -0.11 -2.64
N ARG A 105 -3.16 -1.18 -3.07
CA ARG A 105 -3.72 -2.51 -3.30
C ARG A 105 -3.09 -3.51 -2.32
N ASP A 106 -3.64 -3.60 -1.12
CA ASP A 106 -3.18 -4.55 -0.11
C ASP A 106 -3.80 -5.94 -0.28
N THR A 107 -3.00 -6.88 -0.78
CA THR A 107 -3.46 -8.27 -1.04
C THR A 107 -3.82 -9.05 0.22
N SER A 108 -3.37 -8.63 1.41
CA SER A 108 -3.76 -9.27 2.68
C SER A 108 -5.21 -8.95 3.07
N MET A 109 -5.71 -7.80 2.61
CA MET A 109 -7.06 -7.30 2.92
C MET A 109 -8.08 -7.60 1.81
N MET A 110 -7.63 -8.08 0.65
CA MET A 110 -8.51 -8.31 -0.50
C MET A 110 -9.39 -9.54 -0.29
N ARG A 111 -10.67 -9.30 -0.01
CA ARG A 111 -11.68 -10.35 0.28
C ARG A 111 -11.85 -11.34 -0.86
N LEU A 112 -11.63 -10.92 -2.10
CA LEU A 112 -11.72 -11.79 -3.27
C LEU A 112 -10.63 -12.88 -3.25
N LEU A 113 -9.39 -12.52 -2.90
CA LEU A 113 -8.29 -13.48 -2.75
C LEU A 113 -8.59 -14.52 -1.66
N SER A 114 -9.08 -14.07 -0.49
CA SER A 114 -9.48 -15.00 0.58
C SER A 114 -10.58 -15.96 0.13
N ARG A 115 -11.58 -15.46 -0.62
CA ARG A 115 -12.68 -16.29 -1.16
C ARG A 115 -12.17 -17.33 -2.16
N LEU A 116 -11.37 -16.90 -3.13
CA LEU A 116 -10.80 -17.79 -4.15
C LEU A 116 -9.91 -18.87 -3.52
N ALA A 117 -9.19 -18.53 -2.45
CA ALA A 117 -8.32 -19.47 -1.74
C ALA A 117 -9.09 -20.41 -0.78
N GLY A 118 -10.41 -20.23 -0.64
CA GLY A 118 -11.27 -21.04 0.23
C GLY A 118 -11.12 -20.72 1.73
N PHE A 119 -10.68 -19.50 2.08
CA PHE A 119 -10.55 -19.07 3.47
C PHE A 119 -11.83 -18.38 3.99
N PRO A 120 -12.15 -18.51 5.29
CA PRO A 120 -13.23 -17.77 5.93
C PRO A 120 -13.03 -16.25 5.81
N ARG A 121 -14.13 -15.49 5.80
CA ARG A 121 -14.12 -14.03 5.61
C ARG A 121 -13.33 -13.25 6.68
N GLU A 122 -13.17 -13.82 7.86
CA GLU A 122 -12.56 -13.17 9.03
C GLU A 122 -11.05 -13.40 9.15
N ARG A 123 -10.44 -14.20 8.26
CA ARG A 123 -8.99 -14.40 8.25
C ARG A 123 -8.34 -13.53 7.19
N CYS A 124 -7.26 -12.86 7.58
CA CYS A 124 -6.24 -12.33 6.66
C CYS A 124 -5.21 -13.45 6.40
N PRO A 125 -5.31 -14.18 5.27
CA PRO A 125 -4.37 -15.25 4.96
C PRO A 125 -2.98 -14.68 4.70
N SER A 126 -1.94 -15.40 5.15
CA SER A 126 -0.57 -14.99 4.86
C SER A 126 -0.26 -15.06 3.37
N LEU A 127 0.71 -14.27 2.92
CA LEU A 127 1.21 -14.31 1.55
C LEU A 127 1.58 -15.74 1.13
N LYS A 128 2.24 -16.50 2.00
CA LYS A 128 2.60 -17.90 1.78
C LYS A 128 1.39 -18.80 1.53
N MET A 129 0.30 -18.60 2.28
CA MET A 129 -0.93 -19.37 2.11
C MET A 129 -1.63 -19.02 0.78
N LEU A 130 -1.72 -17.73 0.46
CA LEU A 130 -2.31 -17.29 -0.81
C LEU A 130 -1.48 -17.76 -2.01
N ALA A 131 -0.16 -17.58 -1.99
CA ALA A 131 0.74 -18.03 -3.05
C ALA A 131 0.64 -19.55 -3.27
N SER A 132 0.56 -20.33 -2.18
CA SER A 132 0.39 -21.78 -2.29
C SER A 132 -0.96 -22.18 -2.87
N LYS A 133 -2.06 -21.51 -2.47
CA LYS A 133 -3.42 -21.88 -2.88
C LYS A 133 -3.81 -21.40 -4.27
N LEU A 134 -3.38 -20.20 -4.63
CA LEU A 134 -3.83 -19.51 -5.84
C LEU A 134 -2.79 -19.50 -6.96
N LEU A 135 -1.51 -19.52 -6.60
CA LEU A 135 -0.42 -19.43 -7.57
C LEU A 135 0.37 -20.74 -7.71
N ASN A 136 -0.01 -21.78 -6.95
CA ASN A 136 0.71 -23.05 -6.85
C ASN A 136 2.22 -22.87 -6.57
N ARG A 137 2.58 -21.86 -5.78
CA ARG A 137 3.97 -21.49 -5.47
C ARG A 137 4.30 -21.69 -4.00
N ARG A 138 5.46 -22.29 -3.72
CA ARG A 138 6.01 -22.43 -2.37
C ARG A 138 7.08 -21.37 -2.14
N ILE A 139 6.67 -20.25 -1.56
CA ILE A 139 7.55 -19.13 -1.19
C ILE A 139 7.95 -19.22 0.29
N GLN A 140 8.96 -18.45 0.70
CA GLN A 140 9.39 -18.37 2.12
C GLN A 140 9.72 -19.76 2.71
N VAL A 141 10.43 -20.58 1.93
CA VAL A 141 10.86 -21.94 2.30
C VAL A 141 12.32 -22.04 2.72
N ARG A 142 13.09 -20.97 2.52
CA ARG A 142 14.53 -20.95 2.78
C ARG A 142 14.80 -20.88 4.28
N ALA A 143 15.82 -21.62 4.73
CA ALA A 143 16.31 -21.54 6.11
C ALA A 143 17.03 -20.21 6.42
N LEU A 144 17.40 -19.47 5.38
CA LEU A 144 18.16 -18.21 5.46
C LEU A 144 17.26 -16.97 5.47
N GLY A 145 15.99 -17.10 5.87
CA GLY A 145 15.01 -16.01 5.82
C GLY A 145 14.28 -15.90 4.49
N HIS A 146 13.36 -14.94 4.42
CA HIS A 146 12.52 -14.68 3.26
C HIS A 146 13.29 -13.92 2.18
N CYS A 147 12.82 -14.01 0.95
CA CYS A 147 13.39 -13.29 -0.18
C CYS A 147 12.42 -12.18 -0.56
N SER A 148 12.75 -10.92 -0.26
CA SER A 148 11.90 -9.76 -0.55
C SER A 148 11.45 -9.69 -2.01
N VAL A 149 12.34 -10.03 -2.96
CA VAL A 149 12.01 -10.14 -4.39
C VAL A 149 10.94 -11.22 -4.67
N GLU A 150 11.03 -12.37 -4.01
CA GLU A 150 10.06 -13.46 -4.16
C GLU A 150 8.69 -13.05 -3.59
N ASP A 151 8.70 -12.39 -2.44
CA ASP A 151 7.50 -11.91 -1.75
C ASP A 151 6.81 -10.79 -2.55
N ALA A 152 7.58 -9.80 -3.05
CA ALA A 152 7.08 -8.75 -3.93
C ALA A 152 6.44 -9.35 -5.20
N GLN A 153 7.12 -10.29 -5.85
CA GLN A 153 6.60 -10.95 -7.05
C GLN A 153 5.32 -11.75 -6.78
N ALA A 154 5.31 -12.57 -5.72
CA ALA A 154 4.14 -13.36 -5.37
C ALA A 154 2.91 -12.49 -5.13
N ALA A 155 3.10 -11.36 -4.48
CA ALA A 155 2.01 -10.47 -4.15
C ALA A 155 1.56 -9.59 -5.34
N LEU A 156 2.46 -9.24 -6.26
CA LEU A 156 2.08 -8.66 -7.57
C LEU A 156 1.24 -9.64 -8.38
N ASP A 157 1.62 -10.91 -8.40
CA ASP A 157 0.89 -11.91 -9.18
C ASP A 157 -0.48 -12.26 -8.56
N LEU A 158 -0.59 -12.20 -7.23
CA LEU A 158 -1.89 -12.27 -6.56
C LEU A 158 -2.79 -11.11 -6.96
N TYR A 159 -2.26 -9.89 -7.05
CA TYR A 159 -3.04 -8.75 -7.54
C TYR A 159 -3.51 -8.97 -8.98
N LYS A 160 -2.59 -9.36 -9.89
CA LYS A 160 -2.92 -9.62 -11.30
C LYS A 160 -4.00 -10.68 -11.49
N LEU A 161 -4.05 -11.68 -10.60
CA LEU A 161 -5.10 -12.71 -10.63
C LEU A 161 -6.51 -12.13 -10.48
N VAL A 162 -6.66 -11.01 -9.79
CA VAL A 162 -7.95 -10.40 -9.45
C VAL A 162 -8.08 -8.94 -9.90
N GLU A 163 -7.13 -8.44 -10.70
CA GLU A 163 -6.99 -7.03 -11.08
C GLU A 163 -8.28 -6.48 -11.69
N GLY A 164 -8.88 -7.20 -12.64
CA GLY A 164 -10.11 -6.76 -13.31
C GLY A 164 -11.28 -6.53 -12.34
N GLU A 165 -11.57 -7.50 -11.47
CA GLU A 165 -12.64 -7.38 -10.47
C GLU A 165 -12.30 -6.33 -9.40
N TRP A 166 -11.04 -6.26 -8.97
CA TRP A 166 -10.60 -5.30 -7.95
C TRP A 166 -10.77 -3.86 -8.45
N GLU A 167 -10.22 -3.54 -9.62
CA GLU A 167 -10.27 -2.17 -10.15
C GLU A 167 -11.71 -1.75 -10.49
N GLN A 168 -12.57 -2.68 -10.92
CA GLN A 168 -14.00 -2.42 -11.10
C GLN A 168 -14.69 -2.10 -9.76
N GLU A 169 -14.42 -2.84 -8.69
CA GLU A 169 -14.99 -2.58 -7.36
C GLU A 169 -14.56 -1.20 -6.83
N LEU A 170 -13.30 -0.79 -7.05
CA LEU A 170 -12.80 0.54 -6.68
C LEU A 170 -13.50 1.65 -7.48
N GLN A 171 -13.64 1.47 -8.80
CA GLN A 171 -14.30 2.45 -9.66
C GLN A 171 -15.77 2.67 -9.28
N ASN A 172 -16.47 1.60 -8.92
CA ASN A 172 -17.86 1.68 -8.46
C ASN A 172 -17.97 2.46 -7.14
N LYS A 173 -17.11 2.18 -6.15
CA LYS A 173 -17.10 2.91 -4.87
C LYS A 173 -16.81 4.41 -5.03
N LEU A 174 -15.92 4.77 -5.94
CA LEU A 174 -15.62 6.18 -6.24
C LEU A 174 -16.82 6.87 -6.90
N SER A 175 -17.50 6.19 -7.81
CA SER A 175 -18.69 6.69 -8.50
C SER A 175 -19.86 6.90 -7.53
N ASP A 176 -20.07 5.96 -6.60
CA ASP A 176 -21.08 6.05 -5.56
C ASP A 176 -20.83 7.25 -4.63
N HIS A 177 -19.58 7.46 -4.21
CA HIS A 177 -19.22 8.62 -3.38
C HIS A 177 -19.43 9.95 -4.10
N HIS A 178 -19.18 10.02 -5.41
CA HIS A 178 -19.45 11.24 -6.19
C HIS A 178 -20.96 11.52 -6.34
N SER A 179 -21.79 10.48 -6.42
CA SER A 179 -23.25 10.62 -6.49
C SER A 179 -23.89 11.11 -5.17
N LEU A 180 -23.27 10.81 -4.02
CA LEU A 180 -23.69 11.31 -2.70
C LEU A 180 -23.40 12.81 -2.47
N TYR A 181 -22.51 13.40 -3.29
CA TYR A 181 -22.20 14.82 -3.29
C TYR A 181 -22.78 15.56 -4.50
N LYS A 182 -23.81 15.01 -5.17
CA LYS A 182 -24.70 15.87 -5.96
C LYS A 182 -25.55 16.66 -4.98
N PRO A 183 -25.30 17.97 -4.79
CA PRO A 183 -26.15 18.72 -3.90
C PRO A 183 -27.56 18.77 -4.49
N SER A 184 -28.55 18.54 -3.62
CA SER A 184 -29.96 18.34 -3.97
C SER A 184 -30.63 19.53 -4.67
N TYR A 185 -29.93 20.63 -4.89
CA TYR A 185 -30.47 21.84 -5.51
C TYR A 185 -30.56 21.81 -7.05
N ILE A 186 -29.97 20.82 -7.74
CA ILE A 186 -30.00 20.78 -9.22
C ILE A 186 -31.18 19.94 -9.77
N SER A 187 -31.93 19.22 -8.93
CA SER A 187 -32.98 18.29 -9.40
C SER A 187 -34.42 18.74 -9.16
N SER A 188 -34.69 20.02 -8.88
CA SER A 188 -36.07 20.52 -8.80
C SER A 188 -36.31 21.63 -9.81
N ASN A 189 -37.03 21.30 -10.89
CA ASN A 189 -37.67 22.23 -11.81
C ASN A 189 -38.84 22.97 -11.12
N HIS A 190 -38.58 23.60 -9.97
CA HIS A 190 -39.60 24.29 -9.16
C HIS A 190 -39.26 25.75 -8.84
N TYR A 191 -38.19 26.32 -9.41
CA TYR A 191 -37.84 27.73 -9.20
C TYR A 191 -38.51 28.65 -10.24
N MET A 192 -39.83 28.55 -10.36
CA MET A 192 -40.66 29.49 -11.13
C MET A 192 -41.96 29.73 -10.35
N GLN A 193 -41.87 30.39 -9.20
CA GLN A 193 -42.93 31.13 -8.50
C GLN A 193 -42.47 31.34 -7.06
N ASP A 194 -41.87 32.50 -6.77
CA ASP A 194 -42.13 33.22 -5.53
C ASP A 194 -41.55 34.63 -5.68
N GLU A 195 -42.47 35.56 -5.96
CA GLU A 195 -42.27 36.99 -5.88
C GLU A 195 -42.07 37.39 -4.41
N TYR A 196 -40.84 37.70 -4.02
CA TYR A 196 -40.62 38.53 -2.83
C TYR A 196 -39.30 39.29 -2.95
N TRP A 197 -39.34 40.44 -3.61
CA TRP A 197 -38.34 41.50 -3.44
C TRP A 197 -38.90 42.50 -2.44
N PRO A 198 -38.22 42.79 -1.32
CA PRO A 198 -38.50 44.01 -0.59
C PRO A 198 -37.89 45.20 -1.36
N ASP A 199 -38.78 46.03 -1.92
CA ASP A 199 -38.48 47.40 -2.31
C ASP A 199 -38.07 48.15 -1.05
N ASP A 200 -36.77 48.36 -0.82
CA ASP A 200 -36.24 49.49 -0.03
C ASP A 200 -34.69 49.42 0.00
N VAL A 201 -34.06 49.82 -1.11
CA VAL A 201 -32.67 50.33 -1.09
C VAL A 201 -32.43 51.31 -2.23
N VAL A 202 -33.28 52.34 -2.38
CA VAL A 202 -32.82 53.66 -2.87
C VAL A 202 -33.80 54.75 -2.41
N ALA A 203 -33.33 55.66 -1.55
CA ALA A 203 -33.45 57.13 -1.70
C ALA A 203 -33.56 57.85 -0.34
N GLY A 204 -32.63 58.78 -0.09
CA GLY A 204 -32.78 59.75 0.97
C GLY A 204 -31.51 60.52 1.33
N SER A 205 -30.95 61.30 0.38
CA SER A 205 -30.16 62.49 0.72
C SER A 205 -31.11 63.64 1.10
N PRO A 206 -30.68 64.53 2.00
CA PRO A 206 -30.18 65.84 1.55
C PRO A 206 -28.71 66.08 1.89
#